data_AF-A0A0H3MCR2-F1
#
_entry.id   AF-A0A0H3MCR2-F1
#
_cell.length_a   1.000
_cell.length_b   1.000
_cell.length_c   1.000
_cell.angle_alpha   90.00
_cell.angle_beta   90.00
_cell.angle_gamma   90.00
#
_symmetry.space_group_name_H-M   'P 1'
#
loop_
_entity.id
_entity.type
_entity.pdbx_description
1 polymer ?
#
loop_
_entity_poly.entity_id
_entity_poly.type
_entity_poly.pdbx_seq_one_letter_code
_entity_poly.pdbx_strand_id
1 'polypeptide(L)'
;MGYFAVQGVRLVEPSWMPLWAFVIAMVLLRSSLAGFGHYALHRAQRGLNRVFNNAFDLNYVALSLVTADGHTLLHHPYTQSEVDIKKNVFTMMMRLPWLYRVPVHTIHKFGHMLSGMAIRIVDVFRITRKVGVEESYGSWRAALPHFLGSAGVRLLLVSELVVFAIAGDFWPWALQFVATLWVSTFLVVASHEFEDDTQGGAVNGEDWGVDQLEHANDLTVIGNRYVDCFLSAGLSSHRVHHVLPFQRSGFANIVTEDVLREEAAKFGVEWLPAKGFITDRLPRLCRKYLLTPSRQAKERHWGFVREHCSPAALKASASYVVAGFVGIGSV
;
A
#
# COMPACT_ATOMS: atom_id res chain seq x y z
N MET A 1 -2.98 -21.35 2.27
CA MET A 1 -2.72 -22.41 3.27
C MET A 1 -1.70 -21.99 4.32
N GLY A 2 -0.46 -21.63 3.96
CA GLY A 2 0.57 -21.21 4.93
C GLY A 2 0.12 -20.09 5.89
N TYR A 3 -0.60 -19.09 5.37
CA TYR A 3 -1.23 -18.02 6.16
C TYR A 3 -2.10 -18.51 7.33
N PHE A 4 -2.93 -19.52 7.11
CA PHE A 4 -3.78 -20.08 8.16
C PHE A 4 -2.99 -21.03 9.07
N ALA A 5 -2.05 -21.79 8.51
CA ALA A 5 -1.22 -22.71 9.27
C ALA A 5 -0.36 -21.98 10.30
N VAL A 6 0.28 -20.86 9.94
CA VAL A 6 1.09 -20.06 10.88
C VAL A 6 0.25 -19.51 12.04
N GLN A 7 -0.96 -19.02 11.74
CA GLN A 7 -1.90 -18.56 12.78
C GLN A 7 -2.36 -19.73 13.66
N GLY A 8 -2.71 -20.87 13.07
CA GLY A 8 -3.12 -22.06 13.79
C GLY A 8 -2.04 -22.60 14.72
N VAL A 9 -0.79 -22.71 14.25
CA VAL A 9 0.36 -23.11 15.08
C VAL A 9 0.53 -22.14 16.24
N ARG A 10 0.47 -20.83 16.00
CA ARG A 10 0.60 -19.83 17.07
C ARG A 10 -0.48 -19.95 18.13
N LEU A 11 -1.73 -20.21 17.72
CA LEU A 11 -2.88 -20.29 18.64
C LEU A 11 -2.95 -21.62 19.40
N VAL A 12 -2.53 -22.73 18.78
CA VAL A 12 -2.63 -24.08 19.36
C VAL A 12 -1.40 -24.46 20.18
N GLU A 13 -0.21 -24.13 19.66
CA GLU A 13 1.07 -24.49 20.30
C GLU A 13 2.05 -23.29 20.26
N PRO A 14 1.84 -22.29 21.13
CA PRO A 14 2.66 -21.08 21.14
C PRO A 14 4.16 -21.35 21.37
N SER A 15 4.52 -22.48 21.99
CA SER A 15 5.92 -22.84 22.26
C SER A 15 6.71 -23.18 21.00
N TRP A 16 6.03 -23.66 19.94
CA TRP A 16 6.66 -23.99 18.65
C TRP A 16 6.88 -22.75 17.77
N MET A 17 6.18 -21.66 18.05
CA MET A 17 6.25 -20.42 17.27
C MET A 17 6.49 -19.23 18.20
N PRO A 18 7.77 -18.89 18.48
CA PRO A 18 8.08 -17.72 19.27
C PRO A 18 7.54 -16.45 18.58
N LEU A 19 7.19 -15.46 19.39
CA LEU A 19 6.46 -14.26 18.94
C LEU A 19 7.13 -13.56 17.74
N TRP A 20 8.45 -13.40 17.77
CA TRP A 20 9.19 -12.75 16.69
C TRP A 20 9.09 -13.53 15.37
N ALA A 21 9.15 -14.86 15.42
CA ALA A 21 9.05 -15.72 14.24
C ALA A 21 7.65 -15.66 13.64
N PHE A 22 6.62 -15.67 14.50
CA PHE A 22 5.23 -15.46 14.09
C PHE A 22 5.06 -14.12 13.36
N VAL A 23 5.55 -13.02 13.93
CA VAL A 23 5.42 -11.68 13.35
C VAL A 23 6.10 -11.62 11.98
N ILE A 24 7.34 -12.11 11.85
CA ILE A 24 8.06 -12.14 10.57
C ILE A 24 7.30 -12.97 9.54
N ALA A 25 6.85 -14.17 9.91
CA ALA A 25 6.09 -15.05 9.02
C ALA A 25 4.79 -14.38 8.54
N MET A 26 4.06 -13.72 9.44
CA MET A 26 2.83 -13.01 9.09
C MET A 26 3.07 -11.82 8.16
N VAL A 27 4.14 -11.05 8.38
CA VAL A 27 4.54 -9.97 7.46
C VAL A 27 4.80 -10.54 6.05
N LEU A 28 5.64 -11.58 5.94
CA LEU A 28 5.98 -12.18 4.64
C LEU A 28 4.74 -12.77 3.94
N LEU A 29 3.89 -13.47 4.68
CA LEU A 29 2.69 -14.11 4.13
C LEU A 29 1.66 -13.07 3.68
N ARG A 30 1.44 -12.00 4.47
CA ARG A 30 0.54 -10.91 4.09
C ARG A 30 1.07 -10.11 2.90
N SER A 31 2.37 -9.78 2.89
CA SER A 31 3.00 -9.11 1.74
C SER A 31 2.88 -9.95 0.47
N SER A 32 3.09 -11.27 0.56
CA SER A 32 2.95 -12.19 -0.57
C SER A 32 1.50 -12.27 -1.08
N LEU A 33 0.52 -12.36 -0.17
CA LEU A 33 -0.90 -12.36 -0.53
C LEU A 33 -1.35 -11.02 -1.11
N ALA A 34 -0.84 -9.91 -0.58
CA ALA A 34 -1.07 -8.59 -1.15
C ALA A 34 -0.44 -8.48 -2.54
N GLY A 35 0.76 -9.03 -2.76
CA GLY A 35 1.37 -9.12 -4.08
C GLY A 35 0.55 -9.93 -5.07
N PHE A 36 -0.04 -11.05 -4.63
CA PHE A 36 -1.00 -11.79 -5.44
C PHE A 36 -2.28 -10.97 -5.73
N GLY A 37 -2.81 -10.25 -4.73
CA GLY A 37 -3.95 -9.34 -4.92
C GLY A 37 -3.65 -8.25 -5.95
N HIS A 38 -2.47 -7.63 -5.88
CA HIS A 38 -1.99 -6.65 -6.86
C HIS A 38 -1.85 -7.26 -8.25
N TYR A 39 -1.29 -8.47 -8.36
CA TYR A 39 -1.27 -9.21 -9.62
C TYR A 39 -2.69 -9.39 -10.17
N ALA A 40 -3.64 -9.85 -9.34
CA ALA A 40 -5.03 -10.06 -9.74
C ALA A 40 -5.75 -8.75 -10.14
N LEU A 41 -5.40 -7.60 -9.56
CA LEU A 41 -5.90 -6.28 -9.97
C LEU A 41 -5.52 -5.95 -11.41
N HIS A 42 -4.29 -6.28 -11.82
CA HIS A 42 -3.80 -6.04 -13.18
C HIS A 42 -4.31 -7.04 -14.21
N ARG A 43 -4.90 -8.17 -13.78
CA ARG A 43 -5.52 -9.12 -14.71
C ARG A 43 -6.87 -8.60 -15.21
N ALA A 44 -7.33 -9.19 -16.31
CA ALA A 44 -8.71 -9.00 -16.73
C ALA A 44 -9.64 -9.37 -15.56
N GLN A 45 -10.49 -8.42 -15.16
CA GLN A 45 -11.42 -8.55 -14.06
C GLN A 45 -12.59 -9.46 -14.49
N ARG A 46 -12.33 -10.77 -14.56
CA ARG A 46 -13.29 -11.82 -14.93
C ARG A 46 -13.20 -12.98 -13.92
N GLY A 47 -14.34 -13.60 -13.63
CA GLY A 47 -14.42 -14.75 -12.73
C GLY A 47 -13.84 -14.47 -11.34
N LEU A 48 -12.98 -15.38 -10.86
CA LEU A 48 -12.40 -15.34 -9.52
C LEU A 48 -11.41 -14.19 -9.29
N ASN A 49 -10.83 -13.59 -10.34
CA ASN A 49 -9.91 -12.46 -10.19
C ASN A 49 -10.60 -11.28 -9.47
N ARG A 50 -11.91 -11.09 -9.68
CA ARG A 50 -12.70 -10.05 -9.00
C ARG A 50 -12.87 -10.27 -7.50
N VAL A 51 -12.75 -11.52 -7.06
CA VAL A 51 -12.76 -11.88 -5.64
C VAL A 51 -11.36 -11.68 -5.08
N PHE A 52 -10.36 -12.25 -5.76
CA PHE A 52 -8.99 -12.34 -5.28
C PHE A 52 -8.20 -11.03 -5.33
N ASN A 53 -8.58 -10.07 -6.16
CA ASN A 53 -7.97 -8.74 -6.17
C ASN A 53 -8.07 -8.04 -4.78
N ASN A 54 -9.09 -8.37 -3.99
CA ASN A 54 -9.27 -7.88 -2.63
C ASN A 54 -8.21 -8.40 -1.66
N ALA A 55 -7.46 -9.46 -2.00
CA ALA A 55 -6.31 -9.89 -1.20
C ALA A 55 -5.25 -8.78 -1.06
N PHE A 56 -5.28 -7.76 -1.93
CA PHE A 56 -4.41 -6.60 -1.80
C PHE A 56 -4.60 -5.86 -0.47
N ASP A 57 -5.80 -5.88 0.10
CA ASP A 57 -6.12 -5.23 1.39
C ASP A 57 -5.57 -5.95 2.62
N LEU A 58 -4.98 -7.15 2.46
CA LEU A 58 -4.31 -7.86 3.55
C LEU A 58 -3.06 -7.14 4.06
N ASN A 59 -2.58 -6.12 3.34
CA ASN A 59 -1.49 -5.24 3.72
C ASN A 59 -1.89 -4.12 4.71
N TYR A 60 -3.18 -4.00 5.06
CA TYR A 60 -3.75 -2.97 5.92
C TYR A 60 -3.70 -1.52 5.39
N VAL A 61 -3.12 -1.27 4.21
CA VAL A 61 -3.07 0.07 3.60
C VAL A 61 -4.43 0.45 3.00
N ALA A 62 -5.26 -0.56 2.65
CA ALA A 62 -6.62 -0.45 2.12
C ALA A 62 -6.67 0.21 0.74
N LEU A 63 -6.34 -0.57 -0.28
CA LEU A 63 -6.17 -0.08 -1.64
C LEU A 63 -7.16 -0.72 -2.62
N SER A 64 -7.70 -1.92 -2.42
CA SER A 64 -8.44 -2.65 -3.47
C SER A 64 -9.73 -1.94 -3.92
N LEU A 65 -10.45 -1.29 -3.01
CA LEU A 65 -11.67 -0.53 -3.30
C LEU A 65 -11.42 0.80 -4.02
N VAL A 66 -10.21 1.36 -3.89
CA VAL A 66 -9.82 2.65 -4.49
C VAL A 66 -8.99 2.45 -5.78
N THR A 67 -8.28 1.32 -5.89
CA THR A 67 -7.24 1.11 -6.91
C THR A 67 -7.74 0.56 -8.24
N ALA A 68 -8.92 -0.03 -8.33
CA ALA A 68 -9.45 -0.49 -9.62
C ALA A 68 -9.46 0.66 -10.65
N ASP A 69 -9.84 1.88 -10.21
CA ASP A 69 -9.80 3.09 -11.03
C ASP A 69 -8.55 3.94 -10.75
N GLY A 70 -8.15 4.16 -9.48
CA GLY A 70 -7.06 5.07 -9.15
C GLY A 70 -5.64 4.59 -9.47
N HIS A 71 -5.34 3.30 -9.37
CA HIS A 71 -3.98 2.79 -9.64
C HIS A 71 -3.70 2.75 -11.14
N THR A 72 -4.64 2.25 -11.95
CA THR A 72 -4.41 2.18 -13.40
C THR A 72 -4.58 3.54 -14.08
N LEU A 73 -5.54 4.37 -13.63
CA LEU A 73 -5.91 5.61 -14.32
C LEU A 73 -5.22 6.86 -13.76
N LEU A 74 -4.72 6.86 -12.52
CA LEU A 74 -4.10 8.04 -11.91
C LEU A 74 -2.62 7.83 -11.58
N HIS A 75 -2.23 6.63 -11.13
CA HIS A 75 -0.84 6.38 -10.75
C HIS A 75 0.09 6.28 -11.97
N HIS A 76 -0.24 5.47 -12.97
CA HIS A 76 0.63 5.30 -14.15
C HIS A 76 0.69 6.53 -15.07
N PRO A 77 -0.41 7.25 -15.33
CA PRO A 77 -0.35 8.41 -16.23
C PRO A 77 0.22 9.68 -15.59
N TYR A 78 0.12 9.82 -14.26
CA TYR A 78 0.46 11.06 -13.56
C TYR A 78 1.45 10.85 -12.40
N THR A 79 2.40 9.92 -12.55
CA THR A 79 3.51 9.68 -11.61
C THR A 79 4.14 11.01 -11.15
N GLN A 80 4.46 11.13 -9.86
CA GLN A 80 5.03 12.35 -9.21
C GLN A 80 4.12 13.59 -9.12
N SER A 81 2.97 13.63 -9.79
CA SER A 81 2.02 14.73 -9.69
C SER A 81 1.26 14.76 -8.34
N GLU A 82 0.52 15.84 -8.08
CA GLU A 82 -0.40 15.90 -6.93
C GLU A 82 -1.57 14.90 -7.03
N VAL A 83 -1.83 14.39 -8.23
CA VAL A 83 -2.88 13.39 -8.51
C VAL A 83 -2.36 11.97 -8.31
N ASP A 84 -1.03 11.78 -8.17
CA ASP A 84 -0.44 10.49 -7.88
C ASP A 84 -0.91 9.97 -6.52
N ILE A 85 -1.70 8.90 -6.57
CA ILE A 85 -2.30 8.28 -5.41
C ILE A 85 -1.26 7.80 -4.39
N LYS A 86 -0.06 7.41 -4.83
CA LYS A 86 1.02 6.95 -3.94
C LYS A 86 1.66 8.10 -3.17
N LYS A 87 1.78 9.28 -3.77
CA LYS A 87 2.22 10.51 -3.10
C LYS A 87 1.22 10.93 -2.01
N ASN A 88 -0.07 10.74 -2.28
CA ASN A 88 -1.15 11.12 -1.36
C ASN A 88 -1.27 10.22 -0.12
N VAL A 89 -0.88 8.94 -0.20
CA VAL A 89 -0.85 7.98 0.93
C VAL A 89 -0.13 8.57 2.15
N PHE A 90 0.98 9.29 1.93
CA PHE A 90 1.79 9.89 3.00
C PHE A 90 1.44 11.35 3.29
N THR A 91 0.82 12.06 2.35
CA THR A 91 0.44 13.47 2.51
C THR A 91 -0.37 13.71 3.78
N MET A 92 -1.37 12.86 4.04
CA MET A 92 -2.21 13.01 5.24
C MET A 92 -1.47 12.66 6.52
N MET A 93 -0.61 11.63 6.50
CA MET A 93 0.22 11.26 7.65
C MET A 93 1.25 12.34 7.99
N MET A 94 1.80 13.04 6.98
CA MET A 94 2.76 14.13 7.15
C MET A 94 2.15 15.40 7.77
N ARG A 95 0.83 15.46 7.96
CA ARG A 95 0.18 16.50 8.77
C ARG A 95 0.32 16.24 10.26
N LEU A 96 0.59 15.00 10.67
CA LEU A 96 0.71 14.62 12.06
C LEU A 96 2.10 15.01 12.61
N PRO A 97 2.17 15.45 13.88
CA PRO A 97 3.43 15.59 14.61
C PRO A 97 4.23 14.30 14.53
N TRP A 98 5.53 14.42 14.26
CA TRP A 98 6.39 13.26 14.01
C TRP A 98 6.40 12.22 15.13
N LEU A 99 6.40 12.61 16.41
CA LEU A 99 6.29 11.65 17.54
C LEU A 99 4.97 10.88 17.56
N TYR A 100 3.89 11.49 17.05
CA TYR A 100 2.57 10.89 17.05
C TYR A 100 2.28 10.11 15.77
N ARG A 101 3.08 10.25 14.71
CA ARG A 101 2.82 9.60 13.41
C ARG A 101 2.61 8.12 13.55
N VAL A 102 3.56 7.43 14.18
CA VAL A 102 3.48 5.97 14.32
C VAL A 102 2.22 5.55 15.09
N PRO A 103 1.97 6.00 16.32
CA PRO A 103 0.79 5.59 17.07
C PRO A 103 -0.53 6.06 16.43
N VAL A 104 -0.63 7.32 15.99
CA VAL A 104 -1.86 7.88 15.44
C VAL A 104 -2.20 7.25 14.08
N HIS A 105 -1.21 7.03 13.21
CA HIS A 105 -1.44 6.33 11.94
C HIS A 105 -1.81 4.86 12.13
N THR A 106 -1.16 4.19 13.09
CA THR A 106 -1.53 2.82 13.47
C THR A 106 -2.97 2.75 13.96
N ILE A 107 -3.40 3.67 14.83
CA ILE A 107 -4.78 3.71 15.35
C ILE A 107 -5.78 4.05 14.23
N HIS A 108 -5.44 5.00 13.35
CA HIS A 108 -6.26 5.29 12.17
C HIS A 108 -6.47 4.03 11.33
N LYS A 109 -5.40 3.30 11.00
CA LYS A 109 -5.46 2.07 10.19
C LYS A 109 -6.16 0.94 10.94
N PHE A 110 -6.03 0.88 12.25
CA PHE A 110 -6.80 -0.03 13.09
C PHE A 110 -8.30 0.26 13.01
N GLY A 111 -8.71 1.52 13.15
CA GLY A 111 -10.10 1.94 13.00
C GLY A 111 -10.62 1.72 11.57
N HIS A 112 -9.76 1.97 10.57
CA HIS A 112 -10.08 1.73 9.17
C HIS A 112 -10.31 0.26 8.89
N MET A 113 -9.47 -0.62 9.46
CA MET A 113 -9.79 -2.03 9.50
C MET A 113 -11.10 -2.19 10.26
N LEU A 114 -11.18 -1.96 11.58
CA LEU A 114 -12.31 -2.28 12.46
C LEU A 114 -13.72 -1.81 12.02
N SER A 115 -13.86 -0.64 11.42
CA SER A 115 -15.18 -0.14 10.99
C SER A 115 -15.12 0.58 9.64
N GLY A 116 -14.03 1.29 9.34
CA GLY A 116 -13.96 2.16 8.17
C GLY A 116 -14.15 1.44 6.83
N MET A 117 -13.52 0.29 6.64
CA MET A 117 -13.67 -0.54 5.44
C MET A 117 -15.12 -1.01 5.25
N ALA A 118 -15.82 -1.36 6.33
CA ALA A 118 -17.22 -1.77 6.23
C ALA A 118 -18.12 -0.61 5.77
N ILE A 119 -17.89 0.60 6.32
CA ILE A 119 -18.57 1.82 5.89
C ILE A 119 -18.29 2.08 4.40
N ARG A 120 -17.03 1.98 3.98
CA ARG A 120 -16.63 2.15 2.57
C ARG A 120 -17.29 1.16 1.62
N ILE A 121 -17.38 -0.12 2.00
CA ILE A 121 -18.08 -1.13 1.20
C ILE A 121 -19.54 -0.73 1.01
N VAL A 122 -20.21 -0.28 2.08
CA VAL A 122 -21.60 0.18 2.02
C VAL A 122 -21.74 1.41 1.13
N ASP A 123 -20.81 2.37 1.22
CA ASP A 123 -20.84 3.59 0.41
C ASP A 123 -20.62 3.28 -1.07
N VAL A 124 -19.63 2.46 -1.42
CA VAL A 124 -19.39 2.03 -2.80
C VAL A 124 -20.60 1.26 -3.34
N PHE A 125 -21.22 0.41 -2.53
CA PHE A 125 -22.45 -0.28 -2.90
C PHE A 125 -23.61 0.69 -3.17
N ARG A 126 -23.79 1.71 -2.31
CA ARG A 126 -24.82 2.76 -2.50
C ARG A 126 -24.56 3.58 -3.75
N ILE A 127 -23.33 3.99 -4.00
CA ILE A 127 -22.93 4.73 -5.21
C ILE A 127 -23.20 3.87 -6.45
N THR A 128 -22.79 2.60 -6.43
CA THR A 128 -23.03 1.65 -7.53
C THR A 128 -24.52 1.51 -7.85
N ARG A 129 -25.39 1.49 -6.82
CA ARG A 129 -26.86 1.49 -7.03
C ARG A 129 -27.39 2.80 -7.58
N LYS A 130 -26.81 3.93 -7.18
CA LYS A 130 -27.27 5.28 -7.57
C LYS A 130 -26.84 5.64 -9.00
N VAL A 131 -25.58 5.40 -9.34
CA VAL A 131 -25.00 5.66 -10.67
C VAL A 131 -25.50 4.63 -11.67
N GLY A 132 -25.65 3.38 -11.22
CA GLY A 132 -26.06 2.27 -12.06
C GLY A 132 -24.95 1.25 -12.19
N VAL A 133 -25.30 -0.01 -11.99
CA VAL A 133 -24.31 -1.12 -11.97
C VAL A 133 -23.75 -1.40 -13.35
N GLU A 134 -24.50 -1.06 -14.41
CA GLU A 134 -24.03 -1.18 -15.78
C GLU A 134 -22.89 -0.19 -16.07
N GLU A 135 -23.00 1.06 -15.59
CA GLU A 135 -21.96 2.06 -15.76
C GLU A 135 -20.70 1.74 -14.94
N SER A 136 -20.86 1.29 -13.69
CA SER A 136 -19.72 1.05 -12.80
C SER A 136 -19.08 -0.33 -12.97
N TYR A 137 -19.86 -1.37 -13.28
CA TYR A 137 -19.40 -2.77 -13.29
C TYR A 137 -19.87 -3.58 -14.51
N GLY A 138 -20.64 -3.00 -15.42
CA GLY A 138 -21.29 -3.67 -16.55
C GLY A 138 -22.50 -4.54 -16.16
N SER A 139 -22.49 -5.22 -15.00
CA SER A 139 -23.64 -6.00 -14.51
C SER A 139 -23.53 -6.37 -13.03
N TRP A 140 -24.64 -6.77 -12.41
CA TRP A 140 -24.61 -7.31 -11.05
C TRP A 140 -23.83 -8.62 -10.92
N ARG A 141 -23.89 -9.47 -11.96
CA ARG A 141 -23.06 -10.69 -12.03
C ARG A 141 -21.57 -10.35 -11.98
N ALA A 142 -21.21 -9.15 -12.42
CA ALA A 142 -19.86 -8.64 -12.37
C ALA A 142 -19.50 -7.95 -11.05
N ALA A 143 -20.42 -7.16 -10.48
CA ALA A 143 -20.20 -6.42 -9.25
C ALA A 143 -20.18 -7.32 -8.00
N LEU A 144 -21.07 -8.32 -7.93
CA LEU A 144 -21.27 -9.13 -6.73
C LEU A 144 -19.98 -9.86 -6.26
N PRO A 145 -19.17 -10.50 -7.13
CA PRO A 145 -17.91 -11.11 -6.71
C PRO A 145 -16.92 -10.12 -6.09
N HIS A 146 -16.90 -8.87 -6.55
CA HIS A 146 -16.03 -7.84 -5.98
C HIS A 146 -16.47 -7.47 -4.55
N PHE A 147 -17.76 -7.19 -4.35
CA PHE A 147 -18.30 -6.91 -3.03
C PHE A 147 -18.15 -8.09 -2.06
N LEU A 148 -18.37 -9.32 -2.53
CA LEU A 148 -18.16 -10.53 -1.73
C LEU A 148 -16.69 -10.72 -1.36
N GLY A 149 -15.75 -10.48 -2.28
CA GLY A 149 -14.33 -10.53 -1.99
C GLY A 149 -13.90 -9.50 -0.95
N SER A 150 -14.38 -8.25 -1.10
CA SER A 150 -14.10 -7.15 -0.16
C SER A 150 -14.67 -7.44 1.23
N ALA A 151 -15.93 -7.88 1.31
CA ALA A 151 -16.55 -8.32 2.55
C ALA A 151 -15.85 -9.55 3.16
N GLY A 152 -15.40 -10.49 2.34
CA GLY A 152 -14.68 -11.69 2.79
C GLY A 152 -13.34 -11.36 3.44
N VAL A 153 -12.52 -10.50 2.80
CA VAL A 153 -11.26 -10.03 3.38
C VAL A 153 -11.51 -9.24 4.66
N ARG A 154 -12.54 -8.40 4.68
CA ARG A 154 -12.96 -7.68 5.89
C ARG A 154 -13.28 -8.64 7.04
N LEU A 155 -14.16 -9.61 6.80
CA LEU A 155 -14.55 -10.60 7.81
C LEU A 155 -13.35 -11.40 8.30
N LEU A 156 -12.44 -11.77 7.40
CA LEU A 156 -11.19 -12.45 7.76
C LEU A 156 -10.37 -11.62 8.75
N LEU A 157 -10.08 -10.35 8.45
CA LEU A 157 -9.24 -9.49 9.29
C LEU A 157 -9.86 -9.22 10.67
N VAL A 158 -11.18 -9.07 10.76
CA VAL A 158 -11.88 -8.95 12.07
C VAL A 158 -11.87 -10.25 12.82
N SER A 159 -12.17 -11.35 12.15
CA SER A 159 -12.27 -12.66 12.80
C SER A 159 -10.92 -13.02 13.41
N GLU A 160 -9.81 -12.69 12.75
CA GLU A 160 -8.47 -12.88 13.30
C GLU A 160 -8.26 -12.08 14.58
N LEU A 161 -8.61 -10.78 14.59
CA LEU A 161 -8.54 -9.98 15.80
C LEU A 161 -9.35 -10.62 16.94
N VAL A 162 -10.60 -11.00 16.66
CA VAL A 162 -11.51 -11.59 17.65
C VAL A 162 -10.98 -12.92 18.16
N VAL A 163 -10.50 -13.80 17.28
CA VAL A 163 -9.95 -15.11 17.66
C VAL A 163 -8.72 -14.96 18.55
N PHE A 164 -7.75 -14.11 18.18
CA PHE A 164 -6.56 -13.88 19.01
C PHE A 164 -6.91 -13.22 20.35
N ALA A 165 -7.88 -12.30 20.37
CA ALA A 165 -8.35 -11.67 21.60
C ALA A 165 -9.04 -12.68 22.55
N ILE A 166 -9.94 -13.52 22.03
CA ILE A 166 -10.64 -14.55 22.82
C ILE A 166 -9.65 -15.62 23.33
N ALA A 167 -8.63 -15.96 22.54
CA ALA A 167 -7.58 -16.89 22.95
C ALA A 167 -6.62 -16.31 24.01
N GLY A 168 -6.76 -15.04 24.39
CA GLY A 168 -5.86 -14.37 25.34
C GLY A 168 -4.47 -14.03 24.78
N ASP A 169 -4.26 -14.20 23.47
CA ASP A 169 -2.98 -14.01 22.79
C ASP A 169 -3.01 -12.76 21.88
N PHE A 170 -3.49 -11.64 22.43
CA PHE A 170 -3.70 -10.40 21.68
C PHE A 170 -2.40 -9.80 21.11
N TRP A 171 -1.29 -9.92 21.83
CA TRP A 171 -0.02 -9.29 21.46
C TRP A 171 0.55 -9.75 20.10
N PRO A 172 0.58 -11.05 19.76
CA PRO A 172 0.94 -11.48 18.42
C PRO A 172 0.10 -10.82 17.33
N TRP A 173 -1.22 -10.74 17.53
CA TRP A 173 -2.10 -10.07 16.57
C TRP A 173 -1.76 -8.58 16.44
N ALA A 174 -1.54 -7.88 17.55
CA ALA A 174 -1.22 -6.46 17.56
C ALA A 174 0.15 -6.18 16.90
N LEU A 175 1.17 -6.98 17.24
CA LEU A 175 2.52 -6.80 16.72
C LEU A 175 2.61 -7.13 15.23
N GLN A 176 1.95 -8.21 14.77
CA GLN A 176 1.91 -8.52 13.34
C GLN A 176 1.13 -7.45 12.55
N PHE A 177 0.08 -6.87 13.15
CA PHE A 177 -0.68 -5.79 12.54
C PHE A 177 0.20 -4.56 12.34
N VAL A 178 0.88 -4.10 13.39
CA VAL A 178 1.79 -2.95 13.34
C VAL A 178 2.92 -3.21 12.34
N ALA A 179 3.61 -4.35 12.43
CA ALA A 179 4.72 -4.66 11.56
C ALA A 179 4.29 -4.73 10.08
N THR A 180 3.19 -5.44 9.78
CA THR A 180 2.68 -5.54 8.41
C THR A 180 2.28 -4.20 7.86
N LEU A 181 1.56 -3.39 8.65
CA LEU A 181 1.13 -2.05 8.23
C LEU A 181 2.34 -1.20 7.82
N TRP A 182 3.34 -1.08 8.69
CA TRP A 182 4.47 -0.18 8.41
C TRP A 182 5.38 -0.68 7.30
N VAL A 183 5.68 -1.99 7.26
CA VAL A 183 6.43 -2.58 6.15
C VAL A 183 5.70 -2.33 4.83
N SER A 184 4.39 -2.57 4.79
CA SER A 184 3.60 -2.38 3.57
C SER A 184 3.50 -0.91 3.17
N THR A 185 3.26 -0.01 4.13
CA THR A 185 3.19 1.44 3.89
C THR A 185 4.47 1.96 3.25
N PHE A 186 5.64 1.59 3.76
CA PHE A 186 6.92 1.99 3.15
C PHE A 186 7.18 1.30 1.82
N LEU A 187 6.85 0.02 1.71
CA LEU A 187 7.07 -0.75 0.49
C LEU A 187 6.31 -0.14 -0.70
N VAL A 188 5.06 0.32 -0.51
CA VAL A 188 4.22 0.92 -1.56
C VAL A 188 4.90 2.11 -2.24
N VAL A 189 5.63 2.94 -1.49
CA VAL A 189 6.30 4.15 -1.99
C VAL A 189 7.80 3.96 -2.25
N ALA A 190 8.38 2.83 -1.84
CA ALA A 190 9.80 2.60 -1.96
C ALA A 190 10.30 2.63 -3.41
N SER A 191 9.43 2.31 -4.36
CA SER A 191 9.74 2.29 -5.80
C SER A 191 9.67 3.67 -6.47
N HIS A 192 9.45 4.75 -5.72
CA HIS A 192 9.36 6.13 -6.21
C HIS A 192 10.25 7.07 -5.41
N GLU A 193 10.71 8.15 -6.03
CA GLU A 193 11.52 9.19 -5.36
C GLU A 193 10.70 10.44 -5.04
N PHE A 194 9.61 10.27 -4.28
CA PHE A 194 8.79 11.41 -3.82
C PHE A 194 9.51 12.34 -2.82
N GLU A 195 10.70 11.96 -2.38
CA GLU A 195 11.44 12.63 -1.31
C GLU A 195 12.30 13.78 -1.83
N ASP A 196 12.66 13.73 -3.10
CA ASP A 196 13.38 14.78 -3.77
C ASP A 196 12.33 15.81 -4.21
N ASP A 197 12.38 17.00 -3.63
CA ASP A 197 11.46 18.10 -3.93
C ASP A 197 11.83 18.69 -5.31
N THR A 198 11.88 17.88 -6.37
CA THR A 198 12.04 18.35 -7.74
C THR A 198 10.75 19.08 -8.12
N GLN A 199 10.82 20.41 -8.19
CA GLN A 199 9.72 21.30 -8.61
C GLN A 199 9.38 21.21 -10.10
N GLY A 200 9.62 20.07 -10.75
CA GLY A 200 9.28 19.87 -12.15
C GLY A 200 8.39 18.64 -12.26
N GLY A 201 7.08 18.82 -12.30
CA GLY A 201 6.29 17.87 -13.08
C GLY A 201 6.77 17.94 -14.53
N ALA A 202 6.64 16.84 -15.28
CA ALA A 202 7.05 16.73 -16.68
C ALA A 202 6.90 18.07 -17.41
N VAL A 203 8.02 18.66 -17.81
CA VAL A 203 8.02 19.91 -18.55
C VAL A 203 7.36 19.61 -19.89
N ASN A 204 6.37 20.40 -20.30
CA ASN A 204 5.69 20.22 -21.59
C ASN A 204 6.72 20.00 -22.71
N GLY A 205 6.75 18.80 -23.29
CA GLY A 205 7.70 18.40 -24.34
C GLY A 205 8.67 17.27 -23.96
N GLU A 206 8.71 16.83 -22.70
CA GLU A 206 9.49 15.66 -22.26
C GLU A 206 8.81 14.33 -22.64
N ASP A 207 9.62 13.33 -22.99
CA ASP A 207 9.13 11.98 -23.31
C ASP A 207 8.59 11.31 -22.05
N TRP A 208 7.29 11.01 -22.05
CA TRP A 208 6.61 10.39 -20.91
C TRP A 208 7.28 9.08 -20.47
N GLY A 209 7.74 8.25 -21.41
CA GLY A 209 8.40 6.98 -21.08
C GLY A 209 9.74 7.21 -20.39
N VAL A 210 10.51 8.20 -20.82
CA VAL A 210 11.76 8.62 -20.17
C VAL A 210 11.49 9.12 -18.75
N ASP A 211 10.51 10.03 -18.58
CA ASP A 211 10.11 10.55 -17.27
C ASP A 211 9.72 9.43 -16.28
N GLN A 212 8.97 8.43 -16.75
CA GLN A 212 8.62 7.26 -15.93
C GLN A 212 9.86 6.47 -15.48
N LEU A 213 10.87 6.32 -16.33
CA LEU A 213 12.08 5.56 -16.02
C LEU A 213 13.00 6.28 -15.04
N GLU A 214 13.11 7.61 -15.16
CA GLU A 214 13.93 8.45 -14.30
C GLU A 214 13.36 8.55 -12.88
N HIS A 215 12.04 8.66 -12.74
CA HIS A 215 11.38 8.87 -11.46
C HIS A 215 10.92 7.57 -10.75
N ALA A 216 11.15 6.40 -11.35
CA ALA A 216 10.85 5.10 -10.77
C ALA A 216 12.11 4.28 -10.46
N ASN A 217 12.04 3.47 -9.41
CA ASN A 217 13.08 2.56 -9.00
C ASN A 217 12.60 1.12 -8.99
N ASP A 218 13.44 0.23 -9.53
CA ASP A 218 13.33 -1.20 -9.28
C ASP A 218 13.77 -1.52 -7.84
N LEU A 219 13.13 -2.51 -7.23
CA LEU A 219 13.34 -2.90 -5.85
C LEU A 219 13.83 -4.34 -5.72
N THR A 220 14.73 -4.54 -4.76
CA THR A 220 15.11 -5.87 -4.29
C THR A 220 14.93 -6.00 -2.78
N VAL A 221 14.44 -7.16 -2.33
CA VAL A 221 14.28 -7.48 -0.90
C VAL A 221 15.34 -8.48 -0.47
N ILE A 222 15.48 -9.59 -1.20
CA ILE A 222 16.46 -10.66 -0.91
C ILE A 222 17.43 -10.93 -2.07
N GLY A 223 17.34 -10.21 -3.18
CA GLY A 223 18.22 -10.37 -4.35
C GLY A 223 17.70 -11.34 -5.41
N ASN A 224 16.61 -12.07 -5.14
CA ASN A 224 15.98 -12.95 -6.13
C ASN A 224 14.74 -12.27 -6.71
N ARG A 225 14.82 -11.83 -7.98
CA ARG A 225 13.76 -11.04 -8.64
C ARG A 225 12.39 -11.73 -8.67
N TYR A 226 12.34 -13.06 -8.80
CA TYR A 226 11.07 -13.80 -8.85
C TYR A 226 10.41 -13.88 -7.47
N VAL A 227 11.20 -14.07 -6.42
CA VAL A 227 10.71 -14.08 -5.03
C VAL A 227 10.39 -12.65 -4.59
N ASP A 228 11.27 -11.70 -4.92
CA ASP A 228 11.10 -10.28 -4.64
C ASP A 228 9.83 -9.73 -5.28
N CYS A 229 9.44 -10.21 -6.46
CA CYS A 229 8.16 -9.86 -7.07
C CYS A 229 6.95 -10.18 -6.17
N PHE A 230 7.00 -11.22 -5.34
CA PHE A 230 5.94 -11.48 -4.34
C PHE A 230 6.15 -10.66 -3.07
N LEU A 231 7.38 -10.61 -2.56
CA LEU A 231 7.70 -9.91 -1.31
C LEU A 231 7.51 -8.39 -1.40
N SER A 232 7.71 -7.81 -2.60
CA SER A 232 7.56 -6.39 -2.87
C SER A 232 6.18 -6.01 -3.41
N ALA A 233 5.23 -6.96 -3.44
CA ALA A 233 3.94 -6.78 -4.09
C ALA A 233 4.04 -6.33 -5.55
N GLY A 234 4.95 -6.92 -6.34
CA GLY A 234 5.12 -6.67 -7.77
C GLY A 234 5.98 -5.44 -8.10
N LEU A 235 6.49 -4.73 -7.10
CA LEU A 235 7.31 -3.53 -7.26
C LEU A 235 8.79 -3.84 -7.56
N SER A 236 9.15 -5.10 -7.83
CA SER A 236 10.56 -5.47 -8.04
C SER A 236 11.09 -4.95 -9.38
N SER A 237 10.35 -5.16 -10.47
CA SER A 237 10.61 -4.60 -11.80
C SER A 237 9.61 -3.46 -12.07
N HIS A 238 9.69 -2.40 -11.27
CA HIS A 238 8.70 -1.32 -11.23
C HIS A 238 8.85 -0.34 -12.40
N ARG A 239 10.05 -0.17 -12.94
CA ARG A 239 10.27 0.67 -14.14
C ARG A 239 9.51 0.14 -15.35
N VAL A 240 9.66 -1.15 -15.62
CA VAL A 240 8.94 -1.84 -16.69
C VAL A 240 7.43 -1.79 -16.44
N HIS A 241 7.01 -1.92 -15.18
CA HIS A 241 5.60 -1.82 -14.82
C HIS A 241 4.97 -0.47 -15.24
N HIS A 242 5.72 0.62 -15.14
CA HIS A 242 5.23 1.95 -15.49
C HIS A 242 5.20 2.21 -16.99
N VAL A 243 6.24 1.79 -17.73
CA VAL A 243 6.30 2.00 -19.18
C VAL A 243 5.38 1.03 -19.91
N LEU A 244 5.21 -0.19 -19.40
CA LEU A 244 4.40 -1.26 -20.00
C LEU A 244 3.27 -1.71 -19.04
N PRO A 245 2.35 -0.81 -18.63
CA PRO A 245 1.36 -1.11 -17.58
C PRO A 245 0.38 -2.22 -17.97
N PHE A 246 0.24 -2.50 -19.27
CA PHE A 246 -0.66 -3.52 -19.79
C PHE A 246 -0.08 -4.93 -19.87
N GLN A 247 1.12 -5.19 -19.33
CA GLN A 247 1.69 -6.55 -19.29
C GLN A 247 0.95 -7.49 -18.33
N ARG A 248 0.14 -6.94 -17.42
CA ARG A 248 -0.75 -7.68 -16.50
C ARG A 248 -0.06 -8.77 -15.68
N SER A 249 1.26 -8.67 -15.49
CA SER A 249 2.08 -9.66 -14.76
C SER A 249 3.46 -9.09 -14.41
N GLY A 250 3.82 -9.10 -13.12
CA GLY A 250 5.18 -8.74 -12.69
C GLY A 250 6.28 -9.65 -13.26
N PHE A 251 5.96 -10.90 -13.61
CA PHE A 251 6.93 -11.78 -14.29
C PHE A 251 7.16 -11.38 -15.74
N ALA A 252 6.14 -10.87 -16.42
CA ALA A 252 6.31 -10.34 -17.78
C ALA A 252 7.21 -9.09 -17.74
N ASN A 253 7.03 -8.24 -16.71
CA ASN A 253 7.90 -7.11 -16.46
C ASN A 253 9.37 -7.56 -16.27
N ILE A 254 9.61 -8.62 -15.49
CA ILE A 254 10.97 -9.18 -15.30
C ILE A 254 11.57 -9.65 -16.63
N VAL A 255 10.82 -10.41 -17.42
CA VAL A 255 11.29 -11.00 -18.69
C VAL A 255 11.57 -9.95 -19.76
N THR A 256 10.82 -8.84 -19.75
CA THR A 256 10.94 -7.79 -20.76
C THR A 256 11.87 -6.64 -20.34
N GLU A 257 12.45 -6.72 -19.15
CA GLU A 257 13.33 -5.66 -18.64
C GLU A 257 14.55 -5.43 -19.51
N ASP A 258 15.21 -6.49 -19.99
CA ASP A 258 16.42 -6.33 -20.81
C ASP A 258 16.10 -5.63 -22.14
N VAL A 259 14.94 -5.94 -22.75
CA VAL A 259 14.47 -5.24 -23.95
C VAL A 259 14.21 -3.76 -23.65
N LEU A 260 13.52 -3.44 -22.55
CA LEU A 260 13.26 -2.05 -22.19
C LEU A 260 14.55 -1.30 -21.84
N ARG A 261 15.52 -1.97 -21.21
CA ARG A 261 16.86 -1.44 -20.92
C ARG A 261 17.61 -1.09 -22.20
N GLU A 262 17.61 -1.98 -23.19
CA GLU A 262 18.23 -1.74 -24.48
C GLU A 262 17.58 -0.57 -25.23
N GLU A 263 16.25 -0.47 -25.19
CA GLU A 263 15.55 0.67 -25.78
C GLU A 263 15.86 1.96 -25.01
N ALA A 264 15.79 1.96 -23.67
CA ALA A 264 16.08 3.13 -22.84
C ALA A 264 17.47 3.71 -23.10
N ALA A 265 18.48 2.85 -23.32
CA ALA A 265 19.83 3.27 -23.67
C ALA A 265 19.91 4.06 -24.98
N LYS A 266 19.04 3.77 -25.97
CA LYS A 266 18.95 4.54 -27.23
C LYS A 266 18.43 5.96 -27.01
N PHE A 267 17.66 6.18 -25.95
CA PHE A 267 17.18 7.48 -25.52
C PHE A 267 18.13 8.15 -24.49
N GLY A 268 19.30 7.57 -24.24
CA GLY A 268 20.29 8.12 -23.31
C GLY A 268 19.96 7.92 -21.82
N VAL A 269 18.98 7.06 -21.51
CA VAL A 269 18.58 6.79 -20.12
C VAL A 269 19.42 5.64 -19.55
N GLU A 270 20.14 5.92 -18.47
CA GLU A 270 20.93 4.90 -17.75
C GLU A 270 20.02 3.98 -16.93
N TRP A 271 20.20 2.67 -17.09
CA TRP A 271 19.46 1.68 -16.29
C TRP A 271 20.17 1.37 -14.98
N LEU A 272 19.78 2.10 -13.93
CA LEU A 272 20.38 1.94 -12.61
C LEU A 272 20.02 0.59 -11.96
N PRO A 273 20.90 0.03 -11.11
CA PRO A 273 20.61 -1.21 -10.39
C PRO A 273 19.41 -1.09 -9.44
N ALA A 274 18.76 -2.22 -9.17
CA ALA A 274 17.65 -2.29 -8.23
C ALA A 274 18.09 -1.86 -6.82
N LYS A 275 17.27 -1.03 -6.16
CA LYS A 275 17.56 -0.51 -4.83
C LYS A 275 17.09 -1.50 -3.75
N GLY A 276 17.95 -1.74 -2.76
CA GLY A 276 17.63 -2.59 -1.62
C GLY A 276 16.54 -1.96 -0.75
N PHE A 277 15.43 -2.67 -0.52
CA PHE A 277 14.35 -2.14 0.31
C PHE A 277 14.82 -1.86 1.74
N ILE A 278 15.49 -2.82 2.38
CA ILE A 278 15.90 -2.71 3.79
C ILE A 278 17.15 -1.83 3.94
N THR A 279 18.12 -1.95 3.04
CA THR A 279 19.45 -1.33 3.19
C THR A 279 19.54 0.07 2.57
N ASP A 280 18.69 0.41 1.60
CA ASP A 280 18.71 1.71 0.94
C ASP A 280 17.40 2.50 1.12
N ARG A 281 16.26 1.94 0.71
CA ARG A 281 14.99 2.70 0.66
C ARG A 281 14.41 2.96 2.03
N LEU A 282 14.21 1.93 2.85
CA LEU A 282 13.56 2.03 4.15
C LEU A 282 14.23 3.07 5.08
N PRO A 283 15.56 3.14 5.23
CA PRO A 283 16.20 4.19 6.03
C PRO A 283 15.88 5.61 5.55
N ARG A 284 15.89 5.85 4.22
CA ARG A 284 15.56 7.16 3.64
C ARG A 284 14.11 7.54 3.88
N LEU A 285 13.19 6.61 3.63
CA LEU A 285 11.75 6.79 3.84
C LEU A 285 11.42 7.03 5.32
N CYS A 286 12.04 6.28 6.23
CA CYS A 286 11.91 6.52 7.68
C CYS A 286 12.40 7.93 8.04
N ARG A 287 13.56 8.35 7.51
CA ARG A 287 14.09 9.69 7.77
C ARG A 287 13.13 10.78 7.31
N LYS A 288 12.59 10.70 6.09
CA LYS A 288 11.71 11.77 5.64
C LYS A 288 10.28 11.64 6.19
N TYR A 289 9.64 10.48 6.10
CA TYR A 289 8.24 10.34 6.53
C TYR A 289 8.03 10.21 8.04
N LEU A 290 8.99 9.68 8.80
CA LEU A 290 8.85 9.60 10.25
C LEU A 290 9.59 10.69 10.99
N LEU A 291 10.74 11.16 10.48
CA LEU A 291 11.62 12.06 11.25
C LEU A 291 11.51 13.55 10.91
N THR A 292 10.87 13.89 9.81
CA THR A 292 10.71 15.30 9.40
C THR A 292 9.59 15.97 10.19
N PRO A 293 9.63 17.27 10.53
CA PRO A 293 8.50 17.99 11.11
C PRO A 293 7.24 17.91 10.26
N SER A 294 6.07 17.99 10.88
CA SER A 294 4.78 18.06 10.20
C SER A 294 4.70 19.23 9.23
N ARG A 295 3.88 19.12 8.19
CA ARG A 295 3.70 20.21 7.19
C ARG A 295 3.33 21.53 7.85
N GLN A 296 2.39 21.49 8.81
CA GLN A 296 1.99 22.67 9.57
C GLN A 296 3.15 23.26 10.39
N ALA A 297 3.97 22.42 11.02
CA ALA A 297 5.13 22.89 11.75
C ALA A 297 6.17 23.53 10.83
N LYS A 298 6.39 22.98 9.63
CA LYS A 298 7.26 23.60 8.62
C LYS A 298 6.73 24.96 8.17
N GLU A 299 5.48 25.01 7.72
CA GLU A 299 4.83 26.23 7.20
C GLU A 299 4.79 27.35 8.23
N ARG A 300 4.60 27.01 9.52
CA ARG A 300 4.48 27.99 10.60
C ARG A 300 5.76 28.15 11.43
N HIS A 301 6.87 27.54 11.00
CA HIS A 301 8.15 27.53 11.70
C HIS A 301 8.01 27.17 13.19
N TRP A 302 7.22 26.13 13.50
CA TRP A 302 7.03 25.68 14.87
C TRP A 302 8.25 24.88 15.34
N GLY A 303 8.73 25.22 16.54
CA GLY A 303 9.65 24.37 17.29
C GLY A 303 8.97 23.12 17.84
N PHE A 304 9.80 22.18 18.32
CA PHE A 304 9.39 20.86 18.80
C PHE A 304 8.20 20.90 19.77
N VAL A 305 8.26 21.70 20.84
CA VAL A 305 7.18 21.75 21.85
C VAL A 305 5.85 22.19 21.23
N ARG A 306 5.88 23.21 20.37
CA ARG A 306 4.66 23.76 19.76
C ARG A 306 4.04 22.80 18.76
N GLU A 307 4.86 22.04 18.03
CA GLU A 307 4.37 21.00 17.13
C GLU A 307 3.53 19.94 17.88
N HIS A 308 3.97 19.49 19.06
CA HIS A 308 3.36 18.36 19.77
C HIS A 308 2.26 18.75 20.74
N CYS A 309 2.32 19.97 21.27
CA CYS A 309 1.40 20.43 22.32
C CYS A 309 0.40 21.46 21.81
N SER A 310 0.45 21.89 20.54
CA SER A 310 -0.55 22.83 20.05
C SER A 310 -1.94 22.18 19.98
N PRO A 311 -3.01 22.91 20.37
CA PRO A 311 -4.38 22.42 20.24
C PRO A 311 -4.73 22.02 18.80
N ALA A 312 -4.16 22.71 17.82
CA ALA A 312 -4.35 22.41 16.40
C ALA A 312 -3.76 21.04 16.02
N ALA A 313 -2.56 20.70 16.49
CA ALA A 313 -1.92 19.41 16.22
C ALA A 313 -2.66 18.24 16.90
N LEU A 314 -3.12 18.45 18.13
CA LEU A 314 -3.92 17.45 18.85
C LEU A 314 -5.28 17.23 18.15
N LYS A 315 -5.96 18.30 17.75
CA LYS A 315 -7.20 18.22 16.96
C LYS A 315 -6.97 17.49 15.64
N ALA A 316 -5.90 17.82 14.91
CA ALA A 316 -5.56 17.14 13.66
C ALA A 316 -5.33 15.64 13.86
N SER A 317 -4.64 15.26 14.93
CA SER A 317 -4.40 13.87 15.30
C SER A 317 -5.69 13.13 15.62
N ALA A 318 -6.57 13.73 16.43
CA ALA A 318 -7.87 13.14 16.77
C ALA A 318 -8.78 13.02 15.54
N SER A 319 -8.88 14.07 14.71
CA SER A 319 -9.64 14.03 13.45
C SER A 319 -9.12 12.95 12.51
N TYR A 320 -7.80 12.76 12.45
CA TYR A 320 -7.19 11.71 11.66
C TYR A 320 -7.56 10.31 12.16
N VAL A 321 -7.55 10.08 13.48
CA VAL A 321 -8.04 8.82 14.05
C VAL A 321 -9.49 8.57 13.67
N VAL A 322 -10.37 9.55 13.90
CA VAL A 322 -11.81 9.44 13.60
C VAL A 322 -12.03 9.13 12.12
N ALA A 323 -11.30 9.79 11.22
CA ALA A 323 -11.33 9.55 9.78
C ALA A 323 -11.15 8.06 9.44
N GLY A 324 -10.22 7.38 10.10
CA GLY A 324 -10.00 5.95 9.95
C GLY A 324 -11.25 5.14 10.30
N PHE A 325 -11.85 5.38 11.47
CA PHE A 325 -13.06 4.68 11.91
C PHE A 325 -14.28 4.92 11.03
N VAL A 326 -14.39 6.09 10.40
CA VAL A 326 -15.51 6.42 9.49
C VAL A 326 -15.25 6.05 8.03
N GLY A 327 -14.13 5.41 7.72
CA GLY A 327 -13.84 4.89 6.38
C GLY A 327 -13.15 5.88 5.45
N ILE A 328 -12.72 7.04 5.95
CA ILE A 328 -11.83 7.91 5.18
C ILE A 328 -10.42 7.32 5.30
N GLY A 329 -9.92 6.77 4.19
CA GLY A 329 -8.57 6.21 4.11
C GLY A 329 -7.49 7.28 4.27
N SER A 330 -6.23 6.83 4.30
CA SER A 330 -5.07 7.74 4.24
C SER A 330 -4.73 8.19 2.82
N VAL A 331 -5.49 7.69 1.84
CA VAL A 331 -5.38 7.91 0.41
C VAL A 331 -6.56 8.76 -0.03
#